data_AF-A0A2E8D3J5-F1
#
_entry.id   AF-A0A2E8D3J5-F1
#
_cell.length_a   1.000
_cell.length_b   1.000
_cell.length_c   1.000
_cell.angle_alpha   90.00
_cell.angle_beta   90.00
_cell.angle_gamma   90.00
#
_symmetry.space_group_name_H-M   'P 1'
#
loop_
_entity.id
_entity.type
_entity.pdbx_description
1 polymer ?
#
loop_
_entity_poly.entity_id
_entity_poly.type
_entity_poly.pdbx_seq_one_letter_code
_entity_poly.pdbx_strand_id
1 'polypeptide(L)'
;MLTVLVFAGPAFAAEGGVEFSGAFGAGLVIIGGAYGIGRLASSALESMARQPEVAGRIFTSLLIAAALIEGVTFFALIICMQQNPFAS
;
A
#
# COMPACT_ATOMS: atom_id res chain seq x y z
N MET A 1 -26.29 0.97 -41.26
CA MET A 1 -26.86 0.25 -40.08
C MET A 1 -25.91 -0.83 -39.55
N LEU A 2 -24.58 -0.66 -39.68
CA LEU A 2 -23.57 -1.55 -39.09
C LEU A 2 -22.56 -0.74 -38.26
N THR A 3 -22.38 0.54 -38.61
CA THR A 3 -21.57 1.53 -37.88
C THR A 3 -22.11 1.93 -36.51
N VAL A 4 -23.41 1.76 -36.25
CA VAL A 4 -24.02 2.04 -34.92
C VAL A 4 -23.79 0.89 -33.94
N LEU A 5 -23.59 -0.35 -34.42
CA LEU A 5 -23.42 -1.52 -33.56
C LEU A 5 -22.02 -1.62 -32.94
N VAL A 6 -21.01 -0.98 -33.54
CA VAL A 6 -19.62 -1.01 -33.07
C VAL A 6 -19.36 -0.03 -31.91
N PHE A 7 -20.22 0.98 -31.73
CA PHE A 7 -20.15 1.94 -30.62
C PHE A 7 -21.13 1.63 -29.47
N ALA A 8 -21.86 0.49 -29.53
CA ALA A 8 -22.88 0.13 -28.54
C ALA A 8 -22.37 -0.71 -27.33
N GLY A 9 -21.08 -1.05 -27.28
CA GLY A 9 -20.44 -1.65 -26.10
C GLY A 9 -19.32 -0.73 -25.63
N PRO A 10 -19.52 0.04 -24.55
CA PRO A 10 -19.47 -0.48 -23.18
C PRO A 10 -20.48 0.19 -22.23
N ALA A 11 -21.64 0.65 -22.72
CA ALA A 11 -22.61 1.39 -21.89
C ALA A 11 -23.44 0.50 -20.93
N PHE A 12 -23.31 -0.83 -21.01
CA PHE A 12 -24.13 -1.79 -20.24
C PHE A 12 -23.28 -2.85 -19.53
N ALA A 13 -22.30 -2.44 -18.72
CA ALA A 13 -21.58 -3.35 -17.83
C ALA A 13 -21.22 -2.72 -16.46
N ALA A 14 -21.98 -1.74 -15.99
CA ALA A 14 -21.81 -1.19 -14.64
C ALA A 14 -23.13 -1.32 -13.86
N GLU A 15 -23.43 -2.53 -13.39
CA GLU A 15 -24.55 -2.77 -12.49
C GLU A 15 -24.05 -2.83 -11.04
N GLY A 16 -24.11 -1.69 -10.34
CA GLY A 16 -24.37 -1.65 -8.89
C GLY A 16 -23.26 -1.97 -7.89
N GLY A 17 -21.98 -1.93 -8.25
CA GLY A 17 -20.86 -2.11 -7.30
C GLY A 17 -20.42 -0.81 -6.62
N VAL A 18 -20.01 -0.86 -5.34
CA VAL A 18 -19.25 0.24 -4.71
C VAL A 18 -17.84 0.25 -5.28
N GLU A 19 -17.53 1.23 -6.14
CA GLU A 19 -16.19 1.43 -6.67
C GLU A 19 -15.36 2.28 -5.70
N PHE A 20 -14.40 1.65 -5.02
CA PHE A 20 -13.41 2.38 -4.25
C PHE A 20 -12.29 2.86 -5.17
N SER A 21 -11.97 4.15 -5.11
CA SER A 21 -10.88 4.71 -5.90
C SER A 21 -9.52 4.16 -5.44
N GLY A 22 -8.55 4.10 -6.36
CA GLY A 22 -7.17 3.75 -6.02
C GLY A 22 -6.56 4.66 -4.96
N ALA A 23 -7.00 5.92 -4.88
CA ALA A 23 -6.61 6.84 -3.81
C ALA A 23 -7.11 6.40 -2.42
N PHE A 24 -8.33 5.84 -2.35
CA PHE A 24 -8.85 5.28 -1.11
C PHE A 24 -8.04 4.04 -0.67
N GLY A 25 -7.74 3.15 -1.61
CA GLY A 25 -6.86 1.99 -1.37
C GLY A 25 -5.47 2.41 -0.90
N ALA A 26 -4.86 3.41 -1.54
CA ALA A 26 -3.56 3.95 -1.15
C ALA A 26 -3.57 4.52 0.28
N GLY A 27 -4.64 5.22 0.67
CA GLY A 27 -4.81 5.71 2.04
C GLY A 27 -4.79 4.59 3.08
N LEU A 28 -5.51 3.49 2.82
CA LEU A 28 -5.53 2.33 3.72
C LEU A 28 -4.17 1.64 3.81
N VAL A 29 -3.47 1.50 2.69
CA VAL A 29 -2.12 0.92 2.63
C VAL A 29 -1.14 1.76 3.47
N ILE A 30 -1.15 3.08 3.33
CA ILE A 30 -0.28 3.97 4.12
C ILE A 30 -0.59 3.86 5.62
N ILE A 31 -1.86 3.81 6.02
CA ILE A 31 -2.23 3.64 7.43
C ILE A 31 -1.64 2.33 7.99
N GLY A 32 -1.75 1.23 7.24
CA GLY A 32 -1.16 -0.05 7.62
C GLY A 32 0.36 -0.01 7.73
N GLY A 33 1.04 0.55 6.71
CA GLY A 33 2.50 0.69 6.68
C GLY A 33 3.03 1.56 7.83
N ALA A 34 2.44 2.74 8.03
CA ALA A 34 2.79 3.68 9.09
C ALA A 34 2.59 3.08 10.50
N TYR A 35 1.49 2.36 10.71
CA TYR A 35 1.25 1.68 11.97
C TYR A 35 2.27 0.56 12.23
N GLY A 36 2.57 -0.27 11.22
CA GLY A 36 3.55 -1.34 11.31
C GLY A 36 4.95 -0.84 11.64
N ILE A 37 5.45 0.15 10.89
CA ILE A 37 6.78 0.72 11.12
C ILE A 37 6.87 1.47 12.45
N GLY A 38 5.82 2.20 12.83
CA GLY A 38 5.78 2.94 14.11
C GLY A 38 5.85 2.01 15.32
N ARG A 39 5.09 0.91 15.29
CA ARG A 39 5.14 -0.15 16.32
C ARG A 39 6.52 -0.80 16.40
N LEU A 40 7.12 -1.10 15.26
CA LEU A 40 8.44 -1.71 15.17
C LEU A 40 9.52 -0.78 15.74
N ALA A 41 9.54 0.47 15.28
CA ALA A 41 10.49 1.49 15.72
C ALA A 41 10.38 1.76 17.23
N SER A 42 9.17 1.91 17.76
CA SER A 42 8.94 2.09 19.20
C SER A 42 9.56 0.96 20.03
N SER A 43 9.32 -0.30 19.64
CA SER A 43 9.86 -1.46 20.37
C SER A 43 11.38 -1.57 20.28
N ALA A 44 11.95 -1.22 19.13
CA ALA A 44 13.40 -1.21 18.94
C ALA A 44 14.05 -0.10 19.77
N LEU A 45 13.49 1.11 19.77
CA LEU A 45 13.99 2.24 20.56
C LEU A 45 13.99 1.94 22.05
N GLU A 46 12.90 1.37 22.60
CA GLU A 46 12.87 0.96 24.01
C GLU A 46 13.94 -0.11 24.31
N SER A 47 14.09 -1.09 23.42
CA SER A 47 15.09 -2.16 23.58
C SER A 47 16.52 -1.64 23.54
N MET A 48 16.82 -0.70 22.64
CA MET A 48 18.13 -0.04 22.54
C MET A 48 18.43 0.83 23.76
N ALA A 49 17.42 1.50 24.33
CA ALA A 49 17.58 2.28 25.55
C ALA A 49 17.87 1.40 26.78
N ARG A 50 17.28 0.20 26.84
CA ARG A 50 17.49 -0.77 27.93
C ARG A 50 18.81 -1.52 27.83
N GLN A 51 19.27 -1.82 26.62
CA GLN A 51 20.49 -2.58 26.36
C GLN A 51 21.34 -1.89 25.29
N PRO A 52 22.06 -0.82 25.67
CA PRO A 52 22.87 -0.05 24.72
C PRO A 52 23.98 -0.88 24.08
N GLU A 53 24.46 -1.93 24.73
CA GLU A 53 25.56 -2.80 24.25
C GLU A 53 25.18 -3.55 22.95
N VAL A 54 23.89 -3.81 22.75
CA VAL A 54 23.38 -4.52 21.55
C VAL A 54 22.62 -3.58 20.61
N ALA A 55 22.64 -2.28 20.85
CA ALA A 55 21.83 -1.31 20.11
C ALA A 55 22.12 -1.33 18.61
N GLY A 56 23.40 -1.45 18.22
CA GLY A 56 23.77 -1.57 16.80
C GLY A 56 23.16 -2.79 16.11
N ARG A 57 23.06 -3.93 16.81
CA ARG A 57 22.44 -5.14 16.25
C ARG A 57 20.93 -4.97 16.12
N ILE A 58 20.28 -4.37 17.13
CA ILE A 58 18.84 -4.07 17.11
C ILE A 58 18.52 -3.12 15.95
N PHE A 59 19.34 -2.07 15.74
CA PHE A 59 19.15 -1.12 14.65
C PHE A 59 19.24 -1.80 13.27
N THR A 60 20.22 -2.68 13.06
CA THR A 60 20.32 -3.45 11.81
C THR A 60 19.09 -4.35 11.59
N SER A 61 18.63 -5.06 12.62
CA SER A 61 17.40 -5.86 12.52
C SER A 61 16.16 -4.99 12.26
N LEU A 62 16.09 -3.80 12.85
CA LEU A 62 15.03 -2.82 12.58
C LEU A 62 15.05 -2.39 11.12
N LEU A 63 16.21 -2.07 10.53
CA LEU A 63 16.30 -1.65 9.13
C LEU A 63 15.86 -2.76 8.17
N ILE A 64 16.22 -4.01 8.44
CA ILE A 64 15.79 -5.15 7.62
C ILE A 64 14.26 -5.28 7.68
N ALA A 65 13.69 -5.28 8.88
CA ALA A 65 12.25 -5.40 9.04
C ALA A 65 11.49 -4.19 8.47
N ALA A 66 12.04 -2.98 8.63
CA ALA A 66 11.52 -1.76 8.01
C ALA A 66 11.52 -1.87 6.49
N ALA A 67 12.62 -2.33 5.88
CA ALA A 67 12.71 -2.54 4.43
C ALA A 67 11.69 -3.57 3.93
N LEU A 68 11.39 -4.61 4.71
CA LEU A 68 10.32 -5.54 4.37
C LEU A 68 8.94 -4.88 4.40
N ILE A 69 8.62 -4.12 5.47
CA ILE A 69 7.36 -3.37 5.58
C ILE A 69 7.21 -2.37 4.43
N GLU A 70 8.25 -1.58 4.16
CA GLU A 70 8.29 -0.61 3.06
C GLU A 70 8.15 -1.31 1.71
N GLY A 71 8.79 -2.46 1.52
CA GLY A 71 8.68 -3.24 0.28
C GLY A 71 7.24 -3.65 -0.05
N VAL A 72 6.51 -4.20 0.92
CA VAL A 72 5.09 -4.58 0.72
C VAL A 72 4.18 -3.36 0.60
N THR A 73 4.41 -2.33 1.42
CA THR A 73 3.61 -1.09 1.41
C THR A 73 3.76 -0.38 0.07
N PHE A 74 4.99 -0.22 -0.42
CA PHE A 74 5.27 0.41 -1.70
C PHE A 74 4.74 -0.40 -2.88
N PHE A 75 4.86 -1.72 -2.85
CA PHE A 75 4.26 -2.58 -3.87
C PHE A 75 2.73 -2.43 -3.94
N ALA A 76 2.06 -2.40 -2.78
CA ALA A 76 0.62 -2.19 -2.70
C ALA A 76 0.21 -0.78 -3.19
N LEU A 77 1.00 0.25 -2.89
CA LEU A 77 0.79 1.61 -3.42
C LEU A 77 0.87 1.65 -4.94
N ILE A 78 1.84 0.96 -5.55
CA ILE A 78 1.96 0.88 -7.01
C ILE A 78 0.68 0.27 -7.58
N ILE A 79 0.19 -0.83 -7.00
CA ILE A 79 -1.07 -1.47 -7.45
C ILE A 79 -2.24 -0.48 -7.33
N CYS A 80 -2.38 0.20 -6.20
CA CYS A 80 -3.44 1.20 -5.99
C CYS A 80 -3.35 2.36 -6.99
N MET A 81 -2.15 2.82 -7.35
CA MET A 81 -1.94 3.91 -8.31
C MET A 81 -2.14 3.46 -9.76
N GLN A 82 -1.87 2.19 -10.07
CA GLN A 82 -2.09 1.63 -11.41
C GLN A 82 -3.57 1.37 -11.72
N GLN A 83 -4.47 1.59 -10.76
CA GLN A 83 -5.87 1.25 -10.96
C GLN A 83 -6.57 2.00 -12.09
N ASN A 84 -5.99 3.01 -12.77
CA ASN A 84 -6.61 3.63 -13.97
C ASN A 84 -5.61 4.20 -15.02
N PRO A 85 -5.21 3.46 -16.07
CA PRO A 85 -4.74 4.06 -17.32
C PRO A 85 -5.86 4.34 -18.33
N PHE A 86 -7.05 3.72 -18.16
CA PHE A 86 -8.21 3.82 -19.06
C PHE A 86 -9.57 3.60 -18.36
N ALA A 87 -9.77 4.00 -17.10
CA ALA A 87 -11.14 4.02 -16.59
C ALA A 87 -12.00 4.96 -17.45
N SER A 88 -12.91 4.32 -18.19
CA SER A 88 -14.05 4.80 -18.98
C SER A 88 -14.20 6.31 -19.17
#